data_AF-A0AB33CQB4-F1
#
_entry.id   AF-A0AB33CQB4-F1
#
_cell.length_a   1.000
_cell.length_b   1.000
_cell.length_c   1.000
_cell.angle_alpha   90.00
_cell.angle_beta   90.00
_cell.angle_gamma   90.00
#
_symmetry.space_group_name_H-M   'P 1'
#
loop_
_entity.id
_entity.type
_entity.pdbx_description
1 polymer ?
#
loop_
_entity_poly.entity_id
_entity_poly.type
_entity_poly.pdbx_seq_one_letter_code
_entity_poly.pdbx_strand_id
1 'polypeptide(L)'
;MGLALSGGVHARSVSVSSPDHRIVAVLSDDAGALRYRIQADGKALLAPSPLGIRVDGLELGSHSAIGNVRRGATDTRYRLNGGKAMARDHANTATVSLTAQGRAFEADLHVADDGVAVRLRLPASRGSTIEADRSGWKLAENDPPVWATALLPDYENVYTGLSLRDLGAGRYGLPLTAHSKGFWITLSEAAVVDYGDLAIERGADGGLAGVLYADPQGWRTDAAVVQPWRVTIIARTLTDLVNSTLVQNLNPPPSPALASAGWIRPGRSAWQWLAVGEPREDDQRQWIDWTHQLGFEYYLVDDGWRAWARPWDTLADTARHAHTQGVGLWLWMHSRDVQNAPERRALLRKIAETGIVGVKVDFPAPANRDWSNWYTDVARDAAAEHLMVDFHGAMKPTGTERTWPNVLTREGVRGHEWHISRYQRVLPADHDTILPVTRDVVGPGDYTPTVFEPKELMGNSWAHELAQMILFTSPFLAMGGHPQTYLANPALDVLKAVPATWDDTIVLPGSEPGKVAAMARRHGNPPAH
;
A
#
# COMPACT_ATOMS: atom_id res chain seq x y z
N MET A 1 36.05 -29.68 46.65
CA MET A 1 35.68 -29.09 45.34
C MET A 1 34.17 -29.01 45.26
N GLY A 2 33.59 -27.80 45.29
CA GLY A 2 32.17 -27.63 45.01
C GLY A 2 31.97 -27.50 43.51
N LEU A 3 31.13 -28.36 42.90
CA LEU A 3 30.71 -28.14 41.52
C LEU A 3 29.74 -26.95 41.51
N ALA A 4 30.17 -25.84 40.91
CA ALA A 4 29.25 -24.78 40.51
C ALA A 4 28.41 -25.31 39.33
N LEU A 5 27.13 -25.58 39.57
CA LEU A 5 26.16 -25.82 38.50
C LEU A 5 25.95 -24.50 37.75
N SER A 6 26.63 -24.34 36.62
CA SER A 6 26.33 -23.28 35.66
C SER A 6 24.96 -23.56 35.05
N GLY A 7 23.92 -22.95 35.63
CA GLY A 7 22.57 -22.98 35.08
C GLY A 7 22.58 -22.32 33.70
N GLY A 8 22.54 -23.13 32.65
CA GLY A 8 22.44 -22.64 31.28
C GLY A 8 21.13 -21.87 31.12
N VAL A 9 21.23 -20.58 30.78
CA VAL A 9 20.06 -19.78 30.42
C VAL A 9 19.58 -20.25 29.05
N HIS A 10 18.69 -21.24 29.04
CA HIS A 10 18.05 -21.70 27.82
C HIS A 10 17.16 -20.58 27.27
N ALA A 11 17.38 -20.21 26.01
CA ALA A 11 16.53 -19.25 25.30
C ALA A 11 15.07 -19.69 25.35
N ARG A 12 14.19 -18.78 25.78
CA ARG A 12 12.75 -19.03 25.78
C ARG A 12 12.20 -18.70 24.40
N SER A 13 11.17 -19.43 23.99
CA SER A 13 10.50 -19.18 22.72
C SER A 13 8.98 -19.33 22.81
N VAL A 14 8.29 -18.66 21.89
CA VAL A 14 6.83 -18.67 21.72
C VAL A 14 6.55 -19.03 20.27
N SER A 15 5.96 -20.21 20.06
CA SER A 15 5.48 -20.65 18.75
C SER A 15 4.01 -20.31 18.55
N VAL A 16 3.65 -19.86 17.35
CA VAL A 16 2.28 -19.64 16.87
C VAL A 16 2.19 -20.20 15.46
N SER A 17 1.23 -21.10 15.21
CA SER A 17 0.94 -21.64 13.88
C SER A 17 -0.28 -20.95 13.27
N SER A 18 -0.37 -20.91 11.94
CA SER A 18 -1.59 -20.52 11.22
C SER A 18 -2.77 -21.43 11.58
N PRO A 19 -4.03 -21.02 11.31
CA PRO A 19 -5.20 -21.87 11.45
C PRO A 19 -5.11 -23.20 10.70
N ASP A 20 -4.50 -23.24 9.51
CA ASP A 20 -4.25 -24.47 8.75
C ASP A 20 -3.02 -25.28 9.23
N HIS A 21 -2.30 -24.76 10.24
CA HIS A 21 -1.04 -25.27 10.79
C HIS A 21 0.15 -25.37 9.80
N ARG A 22 0.03 -24.81 8.59
CA ARG A 22 1.07 -24.90 7.56
C ARG A 22 2.14 -23.83 7.67
N ILE A 23 1.83 -22.67 8.24
CA ILE A 23 2.77 -21.60 8.56
C ILE A 23 3.02 -21.58 10.07
N VAL A 24 4.27 -21.42 10.50
CA VAL A 24 4.65 -21.34 11.91
C VAL A 24 5.63 -20.18 12.12
N ALA A 25 5.24 -19.22 12.96
CA ALA A 25 6.10 -18.18 13.48
C ALA A 25 6.64 -18.59 14.86
N VAL A 26 7.93 -18.33 15.11
CA VAL A 26 8.54 -18.53 16.44
C VAL A 26 9.28 -17.26 16.85
N LEU A 27 8.82 -16.61 17.91
CA LEU A 27 9.56 -15.56 18.62
C LEU A 27 10.48 -16.23 19.65
N SER A 28 11.71 -15.73 19.80
CA SER A 28 12.74 -16.24 20.71
C SER A 28 13.49 -15.07 21.34
N ASP A 29 13.90 -15.21 22.59
CA ASP A 29 14.81 -14.23 23.22
C ASP A 29 16.30 -14.55 23.03
N ASP A 30 16.66 -15.71 22.48
CA ASP A 30 18.00 -16.07 21.93
C ASP A 30 19.19 -15.45 22.70
N ALA A 31 19.34 -15.84 23.97
CA ALA A 31 20.38 -15.35 24.90
C ALA A 31 20.40 -13.81 25.10
N GLY A 32 19.24 -13.16 24.97
CA GLY A 32 19.01 -11.73 25.10
C GLY A 32 18.68 -11.01 23.77
N ALA A 33 18.92 -11.64 22.62
CA ALA A 33 18.56 -11.10 21.31
C ALA A 33 17.13 -11.50 20.89
N LEU A 34 16.19 -10.57 20.91
CA LEU A 34 14.83 -10.82 20.45
C LEU A 34 14.81 -11.05 18.93
N ARG A 35 14.45 -12.26 18.53
CA ARG A 35 14.40 -12.69 17.13
C ARG A 35 13.12 -13.43 16.82
N TYR A 36 12.66 -13.33 15.57
CA TYR A 36 11.59 -14.16 15.05
C TYR A 36 12.08 -14.97 13.83
N ARG A 37 11.49 -16.13 13.60
CA ARG A 37 11.72 -16.97 12.41
C ARG A 37 10.39 -17.53 11.91
N ILE A 38 10.32 -17.83 10.62
CA ILE A 38 9.10 -18.35 9.98
C ILE A 38 9.41 -19.61 9.18
N GLN A 39 8.55 -20.61 9.33
CA GLN A 39 8.53 -21.82 8.53
C GLN A 39 7.19 -21.95 7.80
N ALA A 40 7.20 -22.50 6.59
CA ALA A 40 5.99 -22.89 5.85
C ALA A 40 6.18 -24.29 5.25
N ASP A 41 5.19 -25.17 5.41
CA ASP A 41 5.23 -26.58 4.98
C ASP A 41 6.52 -27.30 5.43
N GLY A 42 6.98 -27.03 6.66
CA GLY A 42 8.22 -27.55 7.24
C GLY A 42 9.53 -26.92 6.73
N LYS A 43 9.49 -26.08 5.69
CA LYS A 43 10.66 -25.35 5.17
C LYS A 43 10.87 -24.05 5.92
N ALA A 44 12.08 -23.78 6.39
CA ALA A 44 12.44 -22.46 6.92
C ALA A 44 12.46 -21.41 5.79
N LEU A 45 11.63 -20.37 5.90
CA LEU A 45 11.52 -19.26 4.96
C LEU A 45 12.24 -18.00 5.46
N LEU A 46 12.06 -17.66 6.74
CA LEU A 46 12.91 -16.69 7.44
C LEU A 46 13.80 -17.37 8.47
N ALA A 47 15.09 -17.03 8.41
CA ALA A 47 16.06 -17.29 9.46
C ALA A 47 15.81 -16.34 10.66
N PRO A 48 16.49 -16.53 11.82
CA PRO A 48 16.31 -15.69 13.01
C PRO A 48 16.57 -14.19 12.76
N SER A 49 15.48 -13.47 12.49
CA SER A 49 15.43 -12.07 12.07
C SER A 49 15.19 -11.16 13.29
N PRO A 50 15.83 -9.98 13.38
CA PRO A 50 15.72 -9.12 14.55
C PRO A 50 14.34 -8.46 14.65
N LEU A 51 13.87 -8.23 15.87
CA LEU A 51 12.69 -7.41 16.19
C LEU A 51 13.07 -6.46 17.34
N GLY A 52 12.99 -5.15 17.11
CA GLY A 52 13.51 -4.19 18.10
C GLY A 52 13.23 -2.74 17.78
N ILE A 53 13.37 -1.89 18.78
CA ILE A 53 13.26 -0.42 18.73
C ILE A 53 14.32 0.17 19.65
N ARG A 54 15.01 1.20 19.20
CA ARG A 54 15.87 2.02 20.05
C ARG A 54 15.06 3.17 20.65
N VAL A 55 15.03 3.25 21.98
CA VAL A 55 14.27 4.27 22.71
C VAL A 55 15.00 4.71 23.97
N ASP A 56 15.11 6.01 24.20
CA ASP A 56 15.77 6.61 25.38
C ASP A 56 17.20 6.06 25.61
N GLY A 57 17.95 5.79 24.54
CA GLY A 57 19.28 5.17 24.58
C GLY A 57 19.30 3.65 24.80
N LEU A 58 18.14 3.01 25.02
CA LEU A 58 18.01 1.57 25.19
C LEU A 58 17.68 0.89 23.86
N GLU A 59 18.48 -0.10 23.47
CA GLU A 59 18.19 -1.01 22.35
C GLU A 59 17.21 -2.11 22.82
N LEU A 60 15.89 -1.86 22.76
CA LEU A 60 14.89 -2.88 23.04
C LEU A 60 14.89 -3.92 21.92
N GLY A 61 14.90 -5.19 22.28
CA GLY A 61 15.28 -6.29 21.40
C GLY A 61 16.70 -6.81 21.67
N SER A 62 17.53 -6.05 22.40
CA SER A 62 18.73 -6.57 23.10
C SER A 62 18.45 -6.74 24.60
N HIS A 63 19.19 -7.62 25.27
CA HIS A 63 18.99 -8.01 26.68
C HIS A 63 17.52 -8.25 27.06
N SER A 64 16.74 -8.79 26.12
CA SER A 64 15.31 -9.03 26.24
C SER A 64 15.05 -10.40 26.84
N ALA A 65 13.98 -10.53 27.62
CA ALA A 65 13.52 -11.80 28.18
C ALA A 65 12.01 -11.98 27.92
N ILE A 66 11.60 -13.18 27.50
CA ILE A 66 10.20 -13.52 27.27
C ILE A 66 9.49 -13.80 28.59
N GLY A 67 8.39 -13.08 28.83
CA GLY A 67 7.52 -13.19 29.99
C GLY A 67 6.23 -13.98 29.68
N ASN A 68 5.08 -13.45 30.10
CA ASN A 68 3.80 -14.11 29.91
C ASN A 68 3.35 -14.08 28.44
N VAL A 69 2.54 -15.06 28.04
CA VAL A 69 1.97 -15.16 26.70
C VAL A 69 0.45 -15.24 26.80
N ARG A 70 -0.24 -14.29 26.18
CA ARG A 70 -1.67 -14.35 25.92
C ARG A 70 -1.87 -14.80 24.48
N ARG A 71 -2.79 -15.74 24.24
CA ARG A 71 -3.14 -16.24 22.90
C ARG A 71 -4.57 -15.85 22.54
N GLY A 72 -4.85 -15.73 21.25
CA GLY A 72 -6.17 -15.47 20.70
C GLY A 72 -6.26 -15.95 19.26
N ALA A 73 -7.36 -15.60 18.59
CA ALA A 73 -7.57 -15.82 17.18
C ALA A 73 -8.49 -14.73 16.60
N THR A 74 -8.46 -14.58 15.28
CA THR A 74 -9.40 -13.77 14.50
C THR A 74 -10.14 -14.67 13.50
N ASP A 75 -11.42 -14.38 13.29
CA ASP A 75 -12.18 -14.86 12.12
C ASP A 75 -13.25 -13.83 11.78
N THR A 76 -12.91 -12.86 10.93
CA THR A 76 -13.83 -11.81 10.48
C THR A 76 -13.80 -11.67 8.96
N ARG A 77 -14.94 -11.27 8.38
CA ARG A 77 -15.10 -11.02 6.94
C ARG A 77 -15.58 -9.59 6.72
N TYR A 78 -15.03 -8.91 5.73
CA TYR A 78 -15.37 -7.53 5.41
C TYR A 78 -15.21 -7.26 3.92
N ARG A 79 -16.01 -6.31 3.41
CA ARG A 79 -15.90 -5.86 2.02
C ARG A 79 -14.62 -5.05 1.83
N LEU A 80 -14.03 -5.18 0.64
CA LEU A 80 -12.89 -4.40 0.19
C LEU A 80 -13.17 -3.89 -1.23
N ASN A 81 -12.66 -2.72 -1.57
CA ASN A 81 -12.66 -2.21 -2.94
C ASN A 81 -11.29 -2.52 -3.56
N GLY A 82 -11.24 -3.08 -4.77
CA GLY A 82 -9.98 -3.36 -5.47
C GLY A 82 -10.03 -4.70 -6.21
N GLY A 83 -8.96 -5.48 -6.13
CA GLY A 83 -8.81 -6.78 -6.81
C GLY A 83 -9.60 -7.94 -6.19
N LYS A 84 -10.32 -7.68 -5.08
CA LYS A 84 -11.07 -8.67 -4.30
C LYS A 84 -12.22 -7.99 -3.55
N ALA A 85 -13.44 -8.50 -3.66
CA ALA A 85 -14.63 -7.89 -3.04
C ALA A 85 -14.85 -8.28 -1.56
N MET A 86 -14.24 -9.38 -1.11
CA MET A 86 -14.40 -9.91 0.25
C MET A 86 -13.07 -10.40 0.83
N ALA A 87 -12.60 -9.70 1.87
CA ALA A 87 -11.46 -10.12 2.66
C ALA A 87 -11.90 -11.03 3.82
N ARG A 88 -10.97 -11.85 4.32
CA ARG A 88 -11.12 -12.61 5.57
C ARG A 88 -9.86 -12.46 6.41
N ASP A 89 -10.03 -11.96 7.62
CA ASP A 89 -9.03 -11.94 8.68
C ASP A 89 -9.21 -13.23 9.49
N HIS A 90 -8.39 -14.25 9.20
CA HIS A 90 -8.42 -15.57 9.81
C HIS A 90 -7.01 -15.95 10.26
N ALA A 91 -6.72 -15.78 11.55
CA ALA A 91 -5.38 -15.95 12.08
C ALA A 91 -5.38 -16.42 13.54
N ASN A 92 -4.31 -17.09 13.95
CA ASN A 92 -3.98 -17.24 15.37
C ASN A 92 -3.09 -16.08 15.81
N THR A 93 -3.34 -15.56 17.01
CA THR A 93 -2.62 -14.40 17.56
C THR A 93 -1.95 -14.70 18.90
N ALA A 94 -0.90 -13.95 19.20
CA ALA A 94 -0.31 -13.95 20.53
C ALA A 94 0.22 -12.56 20.90
N THR A 95 0.01 -12.15 22.16
CA THR A 95 0.71 -11.02 22.78
C THR A 95 1.66 -11.59 23.82
N VAL A 96 2.94 -11.27 23.67
CA VAL A 96 4.05 -11.72 24.52
C VAL A 96 4.55 -10.53 25.33
N SER A 97 4.47 -10.62 26.65
CA SER A 97 5.09 -9.63 27.54
C SER A 97 6.60 -9.80 27.51
N LEU A 98 7.32 -8.68 27.39
CA LEU A 98 8.78 -8.62 27.27
C LEU A 98 9.35 -7.65 28.30
N THR A 99 10.55 -7.95 28.77
CA THR A 99 11.35 -7.03 29.60
C THR A 99 12.76 -6.94 29.06
N ALA A 100 13.29 -5.72 28.93
CA ALA A 100 14.70 -5.48 28.63
C ALA A 100 15.21 -4.33 29.49
N GLN A 101 16.34 -4.53 30.18
CA GLN A 101 17.02 -3.48 30.95
C GLN A 101 16.10 -2.71 31.93
N GLY A 102 15.17 -3.43 32.57
CA GLY A 102 14.18 -2.86 33.51
C GLY A 102 12.94 -2.23 32.87
N ARG A 103 12.89 -2.09 31.53
CA ARG A 103 11.72 -1.58 30.80
C ARG A 103 10.82 -2.72 30.33
N ALA A 104 9.52 -2.59 30.59
CA ALA A 104 8.49 -3.50 30.10
C ALA A 104 7.90 -3.03 28.77
N PHE A 105 7.65 -3.98 27.87
CA PHE A 105 7.01 -3.78 26.57
C PHE A 105 6.34 -5.09 26.13
N GLU A 106 5.66 -5.11 24.99
CA GLU A 106 4.99 -6.30 24.45
C GLU A 106 5.37 -6.52 22.98
N ALA A 107 5.34 -7.77 22.53
CA ALA A 107 5.33 -8.13 21.12
C ALA A 107 3.98 -8.76 20.75
N ASP A 108 3.36 -8.30 19.66
CA ASP A 108 2.22 -8.99 19.06
C ASP A 108 2.68 -9.85 17.88
N LEU A 109 2.07 -11.04 17.75
CA LEU A 109 2.17 -11.93 16.60
C LEU A 109 0.77 -12.14 16.03
N HIS A 110 0.66 -12.11 14.70
CA HIS A 110 -0.53 -12.45 13.94
C HIS A 110 -0.10 -13.45 12.84
N VAL A 111 -0.64 -14.67 12.86
CA VAL A 111 -0.24 -15.75 11.94
C VAL A 111 -1.48 -16.27 11.22
N ALA A 112 -1.59 -15.89 9.95
CA ALA A 112 -2.65 -16.25 9.03
C ALA A 112 -2.21 -17.38 8.09
N ASP A 113 -3.14 -17.94 7.33
CA ASP A 113 -2.86 -18.99 6.33
C ASP A 113 -2.05 -18.46 5.12
N ASP A 114 -2.01 -17.14 4.92
CA ASP A 114 -1.28 -16.41 3.87
C ASP A 114 -0.08 -15.58 4.38
N GLY A 115 0.30 -15.69 5.66
CA GLY A 115 1.53 -15.06 6.16
C GLY A 115 1.61 -14.78 7.66
N VAL A 116 2.60 -13.97 8.03
CA VAL A 116 2.92 -13.60 9.41
C VAL A 116 3.10 -12.10 9.52
N ALA A 117 2.64 -11.52 10.62
CA ALA A 117 3.01 -10.18 11.03
C ALA A 117 3.44 -10.13 12.49
N VAL A 118 4.45 -9.30 12.77
CA VAL A 118 4.97 -9.05 14.12
C VAL A 118 5.13 -7.56 14.39
N ARG A 119 4.97 -7.12 15.64
CA ARG A 119 5.26 -5.73 16.05
C ARG A 119 5.58 -5.63 17.54
N LEU A 120 6.24 -4.54 17.94
CA LEU A 120 6.41 -4.15 19.34
C LEU A 120 5.39 -3.08 19.78
N ARG A 121 5.01 -3.11 21.05
CA ARG A 121 4.20 -2.08 21.72
C ARG A 121 4.83 -1.68 23.05
N LEU A 122 5.03 -0.38 23.23
CA LEU A 122 5.57 0.21 24.45
C LEU A 122 4.45 1.00 25.16
N PRO A 123 4.34 0.93 26.50
CA PRO A 123 3.40 1.75 27.25
C PRO A 123 3.77 3.24 27.14
N ALA A 124 2.78 4.10 27.36
CA ALA A 124 2.98 5.55 27.41
C ALA A 124 4.01 5.93 28.49
N SER A 125 4.94 6.80 28.12
CA SER A 125 6.05 7.22 28.98
C SER A 125 6.42 8.66 28.66
N ARG A 126 6.43 9.51 29.69
CA ARG A 126 6.63 10.95 29.53
C ARG A 126 8.04 11.26 29.00
N GLY A 127 8.10 12.01 27.90
CA GLY A 127 9.32 12.53 27.30
C GLY A 127 10.16 11.49 26.57
N SER A 128 9.62 10.29 26.31
CA SER A 128 10.37 9.23 25.60
C SER A 128 10.75 9.67 24.19
N THR A 129 11.94 9.24 23.77
CA THR A 129 12.54 9.55 22.47
C THR A 129 12.75 8.25 21.72
N ILE A 130 11.99 8.03 20.64
CA ILE A 130 12.20 6.90 19.72
C ILE A 130 13.30 7.32 18.76
N GLU A 131 14.39 6.55 18.69
CA GLU A 131 15.60 6.91 17.94
C GLU A 131 15.78 6.08 16.66
N ALA A 132 15.34 4.81 16.65
CA ALA A 132 15.46 3.91 15.50
C ALA A 132 14.49 2.72 15.58
N ASP A 133 14.07 2.21 14.41
CA ASP A 133 13.63 0.82 14.30
C ASP A 133 14.85 -0.11 14.18
N ARG A 134 14.78 -1.30 14.75
CA ARG A 134 15.84 -2.34 14.70
C ARG A 134 15.33 -3.66 14.15
N SER A 135 14.12 -3.67 13.61
CA SER A 135 13.48 -4.86 13.07
C SER A 135 13.95 -5.12 11.65
N GLY A 136 13.87 -6.37 11.21
CA GLY A 136 14.25 -6.71 9.84
C GLY A 136 13.82 -8.10 9.47
N TRP A 137 14.31 -8.55 8.32
CA TRP A 137 14.02 -9.87 7.75
C TRP A 137 15.33 -10.51 7.30
N LYS A 138 15.46 -11.81 7.48
CA LYS A 138 16.55 -12.59 6.92
C LYS A 138 15.98 -13.80 6.20
N LEU A 139 15.96 -13.75 4.87
CA LEU A 139 15.54 -14.89 4.05
C LEU A 139 16.45 -16.10 4.38
N ALA A 140 15.84 -17.27 4.52
CA ALA A 140 16.53 -18.50 4.91
C ALA A 140 17.19 -19.22 3.73
N GLU A 141 17.05 -18.68 2.52
CA GLU A 141 17.84 -19.00 1.33
C GLU A 141 18.84 -17.86 1.15
N ASN A 142 20.11 -18.19 0.88
CA ASN A 142 21.18 -17.19 0.90
C ASN A 142 21.08 -16.18 -0.25
N ASP A 143 20.45 -16.57 -1.35
CA ASP A 143 20.47 -15.80 -2.60
C ASP A 143 19.28 -16.11 -3.54
N PRO A 144 18.03 -15.99 -3.08
CA PRO A 144 16.86 -16.12 -3.95
C PRO A 144 16.77 -14.93 -4.94
N PRO A 145 16.06 -15.10 -6.07
CA PRO A 145 15.60 -13.98 -6.87
C PRO A 145 14.65 -13.08 -6.06
N VAL A 146 14.82 -11.77 -6.22
CA VAL A 146 14.03 -10.71 -5.59
C VAL A 146 13.60 -9.68 -6.63
N TRP A 147 12.46 -9.05 -6.39
CA TRP A 147 11.95 -7.89 -7.11
C TRP A 147 11.81 -6.75 -6.12
N ALA A 148 12.59 -5.69 -6.35
CA ALA A 148 12.75 -4.57 -5.44
C ALA A 148 12.85 -3.25 -6.21
N THR A 149 12.64 -2.14 -5.51
CA THR A 149 12.80 -0.79 -6.06
C THR A 149 13.67 0.04 -5.12
N ALA A 150 14.63 0.80 -5.66
CA ALA A 150 15.44 1.70 -4.83
C ALA A 150 14.59 2.89 -4.38
N LEU A 151 14.63 3.22 -3.10
CA LEU A 151 13.69 4.18 -2.50
C LEU A 151 13.88 5.59 -3.06
N LEU A 152 12.79 6.15 -3.58
CA LEU A 152 12.60 7.59 -3.77
C LEU A 152 11.56 8.11 -2.76
N PRO A 153 11.54 9.41 -2.44
CA PRO A 153 10.58 10.04 -1.52
C PRO A 153 9.10 9.69 -1.79
N ASP A 154 8.78 9.61 -3.08
CA ASP A 154 7.48 9.42 -3.73
C ASP A 154 7.15 7.96 -4.09
N TYR A 155 8.09 7.03 -3.86
CA TYR A 155 8.03 5.63 -4.30
C TYR A 155 7.96 5.40 -5.84
N GLU A 156 8.19 6.41 -6.66
CA GLU A 156 8.08 6.36 -8.14
C GLU A 156 9.33 5.82 -8.84
N ASN A 157 9.86 4.67 -8.40
CA ASN A 157 11.05 4.07 -9.00
C ASN A 157 10.79 2.69 -9.62
N VAL A 158 11.57 2.34 -10.64
CA VAL A 158 11.39 1.09 -11.39
C VAL A 158 11.73 -0.10 -10.50
N TYR A 159 10.73 -0.96 -10.29
CA TYR A 159 10.94 -2.32 -9.79
C TYR A 159 11.77 -3.13 -10.79
N THR A 160 12.84 -3.75 -10.32
CA THR A 160 13.70 -4.63 -11.12
C THR A 160 13.84 -6.01 -10.48
N GLY A 161 13.99 -7.04 -11.31
CA GLY A 161 14.32 -8.40 -10.88
C GLY A 161 15.83 -8.62 -10.80
N LEU A 162 16.32 -9.10 -9.66
CA LEU A 162 17.74 -9.36 -9.40
C LEU A 162 17.93 -10.49 -8.37
N SER A 163 19.17 -10.84 -8.03
CA SER A 163 19.44 -11.73 -6.89
C SER A 163 19.50 -10.96 -5.57
N LEU A 164 19.22 -11.61 -4.44
CA LEU A 164 19.33 -10.98 -3.12
C LEU A 164 20.75 -10.44 -2.85
N ARG A 165 21.82 -11.10 -3.35
CA ARG A 165 23.18 -10.60 -3.15
C ARG A 165 23.51 -9.33 -3.94
N ASP A 166 22.82 -9.12 -5.07
CA ASP A 166 23.04 -8.00 -5.99
C ASP A 166 22.29 -6.72 -5.57
N LEU A 167 21.47 -6.79 -4.51
CA LEU A 167 21.02 -5.58 -3.80
C LEU A 167 22.26 -4.85 -3.24
N GLY A 168 22.65 -3.80 -3.95
CA GLY A 168 23.77 -2.93 -3.62
C GLY A 168 23.53 -2.08 -2.38
N ALA A 169 24.53 -1.27 -2.02
CA ALA A 169 24.42 -0.34 -0.91
C ALA A 169 23.40 0.76 -1.25
N GLY A 170 22.44 0.98 -0.34
CA GLY A 170 21.35 1.93 -0.52
C GLY A 170 20.10 1.51 0.24
N ARG A 171 19.06 2.34 0.13
CA ARG A 171 17.73 2.08 0.68
C ARG A 171 16.80 1.59 -0.42
N TYR A 172 16.02 0.56 -0.10
CA TYR A 172 14.98 0.04 -0.97
C TYR A 172 13.61 0.31 -0.35
N GLY A 173 12.65 0.64 -1.20
CA GLY A 173 11.25 0.75 -0.82
C GLY A 173 10.65 -0.64 -0.57
N LEU A 174 9.64 -0.67 0.29
CA LEU A 174 8.73 -1.82 0.42
C LEU A 174 7.52 -1.60 -0.53
N PRO A 175 6.82 -2.65 -0.98
CA PRO A 175 7.14 -4.06 -0.78
C PRO A 175 8.39 -4.51 -1.53
N LEU A 176 9.06 -5.52 -0.98
CA LEU A 176 10.04 -6.35 -1.69
C LEU A 176 9.45 -7.77 -1.80
N THR A 177 9.41 -8.32 -3.01
CA THR A 177 8.97 -9.71 -3.25
C THR A 177 10.17 -10.59 -3.56
N ALA A 178 10.19 -11.81 -3.05
CA ALA A 178 11.19 -12.83 -3.35
C ALA A 178 10.50 -14.15 -3.74
N HIS A 179 11.15 -14.96 -4.57
CA HIS A 179 10.74 -16.35 -4.78
C HIS A 179 11.79 -17.30 -4.20
N SER A 180 11.49 -17.93 -3.06
CA SER A 180 12.45 -18.72 -2.27
C SER A 180 11.86 -20.07 -1.87
N LYS A 181 12.64 -21.15 -2.03
CA LYS A 181 12.27 -22.53 -1.64
C LYS A 181 10.91 -23.04 -2.16
N GLY A 182 10.41 -22.45 -3.24
CA GLY A 182 9.09 -22.74 -3.84
C GLY A 182 7.92 -21.97 -3.21
N PHE A 183 8.19 -20.81 -2.61
CA PHE A 183 7.20 -19.86 -2.11
C PHE A 183 7.48 -18.47 -2.64
N TRP A 184 6.42 -17.71 -2.92
CA TRP A 184 6.47 -16.27 -3.06
C TRP A 184 6.39 -15.63 -1.68
N ILE A 185 7.30 -14.71 -1.38
CA ILE A 185 7.43 -14.06 -0.08
C ILE A 185 7.46 -12.55 -0.32
N THR A 186 6.46 -11.82 0.17
CA THR A 186 6.45 -10.35 0.09
C THR A 186 6.63 -9.75 1.48
N LEU A 187 7.67 -8.92 1.60
CA LEU A 187 7.99 -8.16 2.79
C LEU A 187 7.35 -6.78 2.67
N SER A 188 6.63 -6.33 3.70
CA SER A 188 6.07 -4.99 3.77
C SER A 188 5.77 -4.60 5.22
N GLU A 189 4.99 -3.54 5.41
CA GLU A 189 4.40 -3.18 6.69
C GLU A 189 2.92 -2.79 6.58
N ALA A 190 2.23 -2.76 7.72
CA ALA A 190 0.82 -2.41 7.79
C ALA A 190 0.51 -1.55 9.04
N ALA A 191 -0.53 -0.72 8.93
CA ALA A 191 -0.96 0.24 9.96
C ALA A 191 0.16 1.23 10.37
N VAL A 192 0.79 1.88 9.38
CA VAL A 192 1.75 2.97 9.61
C VAL A 192 0.97 4.24 10.00
N VAL A 193 0.83 4.43 11.31
CA VAL A 193 0.18 5.58 11.96
C VAL A 193 0.95 5.89 13.24
N ASP A 194 1.16 7.16 13.54
CA ASP A 194 2.00 7.69 14.63
C ASP A 194 3.45 7.16 14.65
N TYR A 195 3.98 6.80 13.48
CA TYR A 195 5.29 6.18 13.31
C TYR A 195 5.85 6.43 11.91
N GLY A 196 7.18 6.54 11.76
CA GLY A 196 7.82 6.75 10.47
C GLY A 196 7.77 5.53 9.55
N ASP A 197 7.62 5.78 8.25
CA ASP A 197 7.64 4.77 7.19
C ASP A 197 9.01 4.06 7.08
N LEU A 198 8.97 2.75 6.84
CA LEU A 198 10.15 1.89 6.86
C LEU A 198 10.70 1.65 5.44
N ALA A 199 11.98 1.97 5.27
CA ALA A 199 12.81 1.50 4.18
C ALA A 199 13.63 0.27 4.63
N ILE A 200 14.21 -0.47 3.69
CA ILE A 200 15.16 -1.54 4.01
C ILE A 200 16.55 -1.29 3.44
N GLU A 201 17.58 -1.62 4.21
CA GLU A 201 18.99 -1.62 3.80
C GLU A 201 19.55 -3.05 3.92
N ARG A 202 20.33 -3.50 2.94
CA ARG A 202 20.92 -4.85 2.97
C ARG A 202 22.22 -4.88 3.77
N GLY A 203 22.23 -5.68 4.83
CA GLY A 203 23.42 -5.98 5.64
C GLY A 203 24.38 -6.96 4.98
N ALA A 204 25.66 -6.89 5.38
CA ALA A 204 26.72 -7.77 4.86
C ALA A 204 26.49 -9.27 5.14
N ASP A 205 25.63 -9.61 6.09
CA ASP A 205 25.24 -10.98 6.43
C ASP A 205 24.04 -11.50 5.62
N GLY A 206 23.53 -10.71 4.65
CA GLY A 206 22.34 -10.99 3.85
C GLY A 206 21.01 -10.63 4.53
N GLY A 207 21.03 -10.04 5.74
CA GLY A 207 19.83 -9.50 6.36
C GLY A 207 19.33 -8.23 5.67
N LEU A 208 18.02 -7.99 5.73
CA LEU A 208 17.34 -6.77 5.31
C LEU A 208 16.91 -6.02 6.57
N ALA A 209 17.65 -4.97 6.94
CA ALA A 209 17.42 -4.18 8.14
C ALA A 209 16.45 -3.03 7.83
N GLY A 210 15.42 -2.87 8.68
CA GLY A 210 14.50 -1.75 8.61
C GLY A 210 15.14 -0.45 9.08
N VAL A 211 14.87 0.64 8.37
CA VAL A 211 15.40 1.98 8.64
C VAL A 211 14.30 3.03 8.53
N LEU A 212 14.19 3.89 9.56
CA LEU A 212 13.33 5.08 9.58
C LEU A 212 13.95 6.17 8.71
N TYR A 213 13.76 6.08 7.39
CA TYR A 213 14.44 6.95 6.44
C TYR A 213 13.96 8.41 6.50
N ALA A 214 12.69 8.62 6.85
CA ALA A 214 12.05 9.92 7.00
C ALA A 214 12.15 10.51 8.43
N ASP A 215 12.45 9.68 9.44
CA ASP A 215 12.75 10.07 10.82
C ASP A 215 14.20 9.70 11.23
N PRO A 216 15.25 10.19 10.53
CA PRO A 216 16.63 9.77 10.79
C PRO A 216 17.21 10.26 12.13
N GLN A 217 16.52 11.19 12.80
CA GLN A 217 16.82 11.65 14.18
C GLN A 217 15.79 11.13 15.19
N GLY A 218 14.80 10.35 14.73
CA GLY A 218 13.69 9.92 15.55
C GLY A 218 12.75 11.05 15.99
N TRP A 219 11.91 10.78 16.98
CA TRP A 219 10.93 11.74 17.52
C TRP A 219 10.74 11.59 19.02
N ARG A 220 10.14 12.62 19.64
CA ARG A 220 9.71 12.58 21.05
C ARG A 220 8.21 12.36 21.17
N THR A 221 7.78 11.62 22.19
CA THR A 221 6.37 11.39 22.48
C THR A 221 6.13 11.13 23.98
N ASP A 222 4.95 11.52 24.46
CA ASP A 222 4.39 11.11 25.76
C ASP A 222 3.43 9.92 25.61
N ALA A 223 3.04 9.57 24.37
CA ALA A 223 2.06 8.54 24.07
C ALA A 223 2.65 7.12 24.15
N ALA A 224 1.77 6.11 24.15
CA ALA A 224 2.18 4.73 23.92
C ALA A 224 2.67 4.58 22.48
N VAL A 225 3.75 3.84 22.27
CA VAL A 225 4.32 3.63 20.94
C VAL A 225 3.91 2.26 20.44
N VAL A 226 3.19 2.25 19.32
CA VAL A 226 2.80 1.03 18.59
C VAL A 226 3.62 1.01 17.31
N GLN A 227 4.51 0.05 17.20
CA GLN A 227 5.22 -0.18 15.96
C GLN A 227 4.23 -0.62 14.87
N PRO A 228 4.33 -0.13 13.62
CA PRO A 228 3.62 -0.70 12.50
C PRO A 228 4.01 -2.18 12.35
N TRP A 229 3.08 -2.97 11.82
CA TRP A 229 3.31 -4.39 11.64
C TRP A 229 4.46 -4.62 10.66
N ARG A 230 5.43 -5.47 11.00
CA ARG A 230 6.43 -6.01 10.09
C ARG A 230 5.82 -7.25 9.46
N VAL A 231 5.49 -7.19 8.16
CA VAL A 231 4.66 -8.17 7.45
C VAL A 231 5.51 -9.07 6.56
N THR A 232 5.16 -10.35 6.53
CA THR A 232 5.70 -11.36 5.62
C THR A 232 4.54 -12.16 5.05
N ILE A 233 4.07 -11.75 3.85
CA ILE A 233 3.11 -12.51 3.06
C ILE A 233 3.83 -13.76 2.52
N ILE A 234 3.15 -14.91 2.54
CA ILE A 234 3.69 -16.21 2.12
C ILE A 234 2.66 -16.89 1.23
N ALA A 235 3.00 -17.05 -0.04
CA ALA A 235 2.13 -17.59 -1.07
C ALA A 235 2.78 -18.79 -1.79
N ARG A 236 1.97 -19.77 -2.20
CA ARG A 236 2.45 -20.98 -2.91
C ARG A 236 2.38 -20.80 -4.43
N THR A 237 1.46 -19.95 -4.88
CA THR A 237 1.27 -19.55 -6.28
C THR A 237 1.19 -18.03 -6.39
N LEU A 238 1.36 -17.48 -7.59
CA LEU A 238 1.10 -16.07 -7.84
C LEU A 238 -0.37 -15.70 -7.59
N THR A 239 -1.31 -16.63 -7.82
CA THR A 239 -2.73 -16.44 -7.48
C THR A 239 -2.93 -16.24 -5.98
N ASP A 240 -2.27 -17.03 -5.12
CA ASP A 240 -2.35 -16.83 -3.67
C ASP A 240 -1.76 -15.47 -3.27
N LEU A 241 -0.66 -15.06 -3.93
CA LEU A 241 0.04 -13.81 -3.63
C LEU A 241 -0.84 -12.59 -3.90
N VAL A 242 -1.38 -12.46 -5.11
CA VAL A 242 -2.17 -11.28 -5.52
C VAL A 242 -3.55 -11.22 -4.88
N ASN A 243 -3.99 -12.29 -4.22
CA ASN A 243 -5.24 -12.35 -3.46
C ASN A 243 -5.03 -12.29 -1.93
N SER A 244 -3.80 -12.14 -1.44
CA SER A 244 -3.56 -11.90 -0.02
C SER A 244 -4.25 -10.62 0.43
N THR A 245 -4.81 -10.64 1.64
CA THR A 245 -5.36 -9.43 2.29
C THR A 245 -4.69 -9.16 3.62
N LEU A 246 -3.47 -9.70 3.84
CA LEU A 246 -2.80 -9.66 5.14
C LEU A 246 -2.51 -8.21 5.58
N VAL A 247 -2.08 -7.33 4.67
CA VAL A 247 -1.84 -5.90 4.98
C VAL A 247 -3.12 -5.22 5.46
N GLN A 248 -4.24 -5.45 4.80
CA GLN A 248 -5.55 -4.93 5.19
C GLN A 248 -6.01 -5.56 6.52
N ASN A 249 -5.88 -6.88 6.67
CA ASN A 249 -6.26 -7.64 7.87
C ASN A 249 -5.60 -7.14 9.18
N LEU A 250 -4.49 -6.42 9.08
CA LEU A 250 -3.73 -5.87 10.21
C LEU A 250 -4.12 -4.43 10.61
N ASN A 251 -4.98 -3.77 9.81
CA ASN A 251 -5.50 -2.44 10.08
C ASN A 251 -6.83 -2.48 10.85
N PRO A 252 -7.21 -1.42 11.60
CA PRO A 252 -8.52 -1.33 12.22
C PRO A 252 -9.67 -1.48 11.20
N PRO A 253 -10.84 -2.01 11.63
CA PRO A 253 -12.04 -1.96 10.80
C PRO A 253 -12.53 -0.51 10.64
N PRO A 254 -13.29 -0.20 9.57
CA PRO A 254 -13.89 1.12 9.41
C PRO A 254 -15.02 1.35 10.42
N SER A 255 -15.41 2.60 10.62
CA SER A 255 -16.61 2.91 11.40
C SER A 255 -17.85 2.28 10.73
N PRO A 256 -18.91 1.88 11.48
CA PRO A 256 -20.10 1.29 10.88
C PRO A 256 -20.77 2.19 9.83
N ALA A 257 -20.69 3.51 10.00
CA ALA A 257 -21.20 4.47 9.04
C ALA A 257 -20.44 4.44 7.71
N LEU A 258 -19.10 4.36 7.75
CA LEU A 258 -18.26 4.26 6.54
C LEU A 258 -18.35 2.88 5.89
N ALA A 259 -18.49 1.81 6.67
CA ALA A 259 -18.65 0.45 6.18
C ALA A 259 -19.90 0.25 5.29
N SER A 260 -20.91 1.12 5.43
CA SER A 260 -22.17 1.11 4.67
C SER A 260 -22.42 2.40 3.87
N ALA A 261 -21.41 3.26 3.70
CA ALA A 261 -21.56 4.56 3.07
C ALA A 261 -21.79 4.46 1.55
N GLY A 262 -23.05 4.58 1.10
CA GLY A 262 -23.44 4.53 -0.32
C GLY A 262 -22.96 5.69 -1.20
N TRP A 263 -22.19 6.63 -0.65
CA TRP A 263 -21.47 7.68 -1.39
C TRP A 263 -20.05 7.26 -1.80
N ILE A 264 -19.45 6.29 -1.10
CA ILE A 264 -18.16 5.70 -1.48
C ILE A 264 -18.41 4.76 -2.65
N ARG A 265 -17.92 5.14 -3.84
CA ARG A 265 -18.19 4.43 -5.10
C ARG A 265 -16.90 4.31 -5.90
N PRO A 266 -16.36 3.10 -6.06
CA PRO A 266 -15.33 2.83 -7.07
C PRO A 266 -15.85 3.12 -8.48
N GLY A 267 -14.95 3.49 -9.39
CA GLY A 267 -15.29 3.84 -10.77
C GLY A 267 -14.10 4.28 -11.59
N ARG A 268 -14.34 4.52 -12.87
CA ARG A 268 -13.36 4.98 -13.87
C ARG A 268 -13.43 6.49 -13.98
N SER A 269 -12.30 7.14 -14.17
CA SER A 269 -12.24 8.57 -14.43
C SER A 269 -11.65 8.85 -15.80
N ALA A 270 -12.21 9.79 -16.55
CA ALA A 270 -11.41 10.51 -17.54
C ALA A 270 -10.42 11.44 -16.83
N TRP A 271 -9.24 11.65 -17.41
CA TRP A 271 -8.20 12.54 -16.85
C TRP A 271 -7.53 13.35 -17.96
N GLN A 272 -7.34 14.65 -17.71
CA GLN A 272 -6.85 15.59 -18.74
C GLN A 272 -5.34 15.86 -18.67
N TRP A 273 -4.72 15.70 -17.49
CA TRP A 273 -3.32 16.08 -17.27
C TRP A 273 -2.34 15.33 -18.16
N LEU A 274 -2.43 14.00 -18.21
CA LEU A 274 -1.53 13.19 -19.04
C LEU A 274 -1.83 13.43 -20.53
N ALA A 275 -3.10 13.44 -20.92
CA ALA A 275 -3.56 13.64 -22.29
C ALA A 275 -3.19 15.00 -22.92
N VAL A 276 -3.39 16.11 -22.19
CA VAL A 276 -3.24 17.48 -22.73
C VAL A 276 -2.49 18.47 -21.82
N GLY A 277 -2.36 18.20 -20.52
CA GLY A 277 -1.68 19.06 -19.55
C GLY A 277 -2.66 19.85 -18.68
N GLU A 278 -2.28 21.07 -18.30
CA GLU A 278 -3.14 21.97 -17.50
C GLU A 278 -4.55 22.10 -18.12
N PRO A 279 -5.63 22.01 -17.30
CA PRO A 279 -6.98 22.10 -17.80
C PRO A 279 -7.33 23.52 -18.22
N ARG A 280 -7.96 23.64 -19.39
CA ARG A 280 -8.50 24.91 -19.87
C ARG A 280 -9.90 25.14 -19.31
N GLU A 281 -10.17 26.36 -18.86
CA GLU A 281 -11.44 26.75 -18.22
C GLU A 281 -12.65 26.50 -19.14
N ASP A 282 -12.51 26.78 -20.43
CA ASP A 282 -13.60 26.64 -21.41
C ASP A 282 -13.93 25.18 -21.81
N ASP A 283 -12.95 24.27 -21.70
CA ASP A 283 -13.09 22.88 -22.20
C ASP A 283 -13.89 21.98 -21.23
N GLN A 284 -14.15 22.41 -19.99
CA GLN A 284 -14.61 21.55 -18.90
C GLN A 284 -15.96 20.85 -19.18
N ARG A 285 -16.89 21.53 -19.87
CA ARG A 285 -18.16 20.91 -20.30
C ARG A 285 -17.94 19.79 -21.32
N GLN A 286 -17.01 19.99 -22.25
CA GLN A 286 -16.72 19.01 -23.29
C GLN A 286 -16.03 17.76 -22.73
N TRP A 287 -15.17 17.91 -21.70
CA TRP A 287 -14.59 16.79 -20.96
C TRP A 287 -15.65 15.95 -20.25
N ILE A 288 -16.64 16.57 -19.61
CA ILE A 288 -17.81 15.88 -19.05
C ILE A 288 -18.61 15.16 -20.13
N ASP A 289 -18.88 15.80 -21.26
CA ASP A 289 -19.68 15.20 -22.34
C ASP A 289 -18.98 13.97 -22.96
N TRP A 290 -17.65 13.98 -23.08
CA TRP A 290 -16.90 12.79 -23.50
C TRP A 290 -16.86 11.71 -22.42
N THR A 291 -16.72 12.09 -21.16
CA THR A 291 -16.76 11.16 -20.01
C THR A 291 -18.10 10.40 -19.96
N HIS A 292 -19.21 11.11 -20.16
CA HIS A 292 -20.53 10.52 -20.31
C HIS A 292 -20.64 9.60 -21.52
N GLN A 293 -20.12 10.00 -22.68
CA GLN A 293 -20.10 9.16 -23.89
C GLN A 293 -19.27 7.88 -23.71
N LEU A 294 -18.22 7.91 -22.88
CA LEU A 294 -17.46 6.74 -22.45
C LEU A 294 -18.19 5.91 -21.38
N GLY A 295 -19.26 6.41 -20.79
CA GLY A 295 -19.95 5.75 -19.68
C GLY A 295 -19.08 5.60 -18.44
N PHE A 296 -18.09 6.48 -18.26
CA PHE A 296 -17.22 6.51 -17.08
C PHE A 296 -17.89 7.29 -15.94
N GLU A 297 -17.63 6.86 -14.71
CA GLU A 297 -18.24 7.41 -13.51
C GLU A 297 -17.73 8.83 -13.19
N TYR A 298 -16.48 9.14 -13.52
CA TYR A 298 -15.77 10.31 -13.03
C TYR A 298 -15.03 11.12 -14.09
N TYR A 299 -14.81 12.40 -13.80
CA TYR A 299 -13.82 13.23 -14.46
C TYR A 299 -12.96 13.91 -13.38
N LEU A 300 -11.65 13.84 -13.51
CA LEU A 300 -10.68 14.48 -12.62
C LEU A 300 -10.19 15.79 -13.23
N VAL A 301 -10.40 16.89 -12.51
CA VAL A 301 -9.77 18.19 -12.79
C VAL A 301 -8.46 18.27 -12.01
N ASP A 302 -7.36 17.93 -12.69
CA ASP A 302 -6.00 18.03 -12.16
C ASP A 302 -5.46 19.48 -12.00
N ASP A 303 -4.19 19.65 -11.62
CA ASP A 303 -3.54 20.94 -11.35
C ASP A 303 -3.64 21.95 -12.51
N GLY A 304 -3.57 23.24 -12.19
CA GLY A 304 -3.75 24.38 -13.09
C GLY A 304 -5.11 25.07 -12.94
N TRP A 305 -6.14 24.38 -12.41
CA TRP A 305 -7.48 24.95 -12.24
C TRP A 305 -7.53 26.25 -11.40
N ARG A 306 -6.56 26.44 -10.49
CA ARG A 306 -6.44 27.65 -9.67
C ARG A 306 -6.07 28.91 -10.47
N ALA A 307 -5.55 28.75 -11.69
CA ALA A 307 -5.15 29.86 -12.59
C ALA A 307 -6.28 30.34 -13.51
N TRP A 308 -7.44 29.68 -13.48
CA TRP A 308 -8.65 30.10 -14.19
C TRP A 308 -9.12 31.51 -13.77
N ALA A 309 -9.88 32.17 -14.63
CA ALA A 309 -10.43 33.50 -14.36
C ALA A 309 -11.51 33.47 -13.27
N ARG A 310 -12.31 32.40 -13.19
CA ARG A 310 -13.36 32.22 -12.17
C ARG A 310 -13.33 30.81 -11.57
N PRO A 311 -12.25 30.40 -10.86
CA PRO A 311 -11.98 29.00 -10.56
C PRO A 311 -13.11 28.30 -9.81
N TRP A 312 -13.66 28.93 -8.77
CA TRP A 312 -14.73 28.35 -7.96
C TRP A 312 -16.09 28.34 -8.66
N ASP A 313 -16.41 29.37 -9.44
CA ASP A 313 -17.65 29.39 -10.22
C ASP A 313 -17.62 28.32 -11.32
N THR A 314 -16.50 28.23 -12.04
CA THR A 314 -16.34 27.26 -13.14
C THR A 314 -16.32 25.83 -12.61
N LEU A 315 -15.72 25.57 -11.44
CA LEU A 315 -15.87 24.26 -10.78
C LEU A 315 -17.33 23.95 -10.42
N ALA A 316 -18.08 24.89 -9.86
CA ALA A 316 -19.50 24.69 -9.54
C ALA A 316 -20.38 24.54 -10.81
N ASP A 317 -20.10 25.28 -11.88
CA ASP A 317 -20.74 25.12 -13.20
C ASP A 317 -20.44 23.74 -13.80
N THR A 318 -19.20 23.27 -13.69
CA THR A 318 -18.74 21.97 -14.18
C THR A 318 -19.37 20.83 -13.38
N ALA A 319 -19.36 20.90 -12.04
CA ALA A 319 -19.98 19.90 -11.18
C ALA A 319 -21.50 19.81 -11.39
N ARG A 320 -22.19 20.94 -11.58
CA ARG A 320 -23.61 20.96 -11.97
C ARG A 320 -23.83 20.28 -13.31
N HIS A 321 -23.01 20.56 -14.32
CA HIS A 321 -23.11 19.93 -15.64
C HIS A 321 -22.84 18.42 -15.55
N ALA A 322 -21.78 18.01 -14.87
CA ALA A 322 -21.42 16.62 -14.58
C ALA A 322 -22.59 15.84 -13.96
N HIS A 323 -23.23 16.41 -12.94
CA HIS A 323 -24.41 15.81 -12.31
C HIS A 323 -25.58 15.60 -13.30
N THR A 324 -25.82 16.50 -14.27
CA THR A 324 -26.86 16.27 -15.31
C THR A 324 -26.53 15.10 -16.24
N GLN A 325 -25.25 14.74 -16.37
CA GLN A 325 -24.77 13.63 -17.19
C GLN A 325 -24.52 12.34 -16.38
N GLY A 326 -24.77 12.37 -15.05
CA GLY A 326 -24.48 11.25 -14.16
C GLY A 326 -22.98 11.04 -13.85
N VAL A 327 -22.14 12.03 -14.15
CA VAL A 327 -20.68 12.01 -13.91
C VAL A 327 -20.37 12.72 -12.58
N GLY A 328 -19.49 12.14 -11.77
CA GLY A 328 -18.93 12.80 -10.58
C GLY A 328 -17.65 13.57 -10.90
N LEU A 329 -17.50 14.77 -10.32
CA LEU A 329 -16.28 15.56 -10.48
C LEU A 329 -15.28 15.24 -9.35
N TRP A 330 -14.02 15.03 -9.70
CA TRP A 330 -12.89 14.96 -8.77
C TRP A 330 -11.97 16.18 -8.97
N LEU A 331 -11.28 16.60 -7.92
CA LEU A 331 -10.41 17.78 -7.95
C LEU A 331 -9.05 17.54 -7.33
N TRP A 332 -7.99 17.94 -8.02
CA TRP A 332 -6.63 17.93 -7.49
C TRP A 332 -6.36 19.08 -6.52
N MET A 333 -5.54 18.79 -5.51
CA MET A 333 -4.96 19.76 -4.59
C MET A 333 -3.56 19.35 -4.14
N HIS A 334 -2.74 20.34 -3.80
CA HIS A 334 -1.44 20.10 -3.20
C HIS A 334 -1.59 19.86 -1.69
N SER A 335 -0.86 18.88 -1.16
CA SER A 335 -0.72 18.57 0.27
C SER A 335 -0.58 19.79 1.20
N ARG A 336 0.16 20.83 0.77
CA ARG A 336 0.37 22.09 1.51
C ARG A 336 -0.94 22.83 1.82
N ASP A 337 -1.94 22.69 0.96
CA ASP A 337 -3.25 23.33 1.09
C ASP A 337 -4.11 22.63 2.17
N VAL A 338 -3.72 21.41 2.57
CA VAL A 338 -4.42 20.54 3.54
C VAL A 338 -3.49 20.03 4.67
N GLN A 339 -2.31 20.63 4.84
CA GLN A 339 -1.34 20.23 5.86
C GLN A 339 -1.89 20.48 7.28
N ASN A 340 -2.45 21.67 7.49
CA ASN A 340 -2.97 22.09 8.79
C ASN A 340 -4.48 21.79 8.92
N ALA A 341 -4.89 21.40 10.13
CA ALA A 341 -6.25 20.88 10.37
C ALA A 341 -7.40 21.90 10.16
N PRO A 342 -7.29 23.19 10.55
CA PRO A 342 -8.32 24.19 10.24
C PRO A 342 -8.48 24.44 8.74
N GLU A 343 -7.38 24.69 8.04
CA GLU A 343 -7.30 25.01 6.62
C GLU A 343 -7.81 23.82 5.78
N ARG A 344 -7.37 22.60 6.11
CA ARG A 344 -7.83 21.36 5.49
C ARG A 344 -9.34 21.22 5.55
N ARG A 345 -9.94 21.33 6.74
CA ARG A 345 -11.41 21.19 6.89
C ARG A 345 -12.17 22.29 6.16
N ALA A 346 -11.67 23.52 6.19
CA ALA A 346 -12.30 24.63 5.46
C ALA A 346 -12.24 24.42 3.94
N LEU A 347 -11.12 23.94 3.41
CA LEU A 347 -10.95 23.67 1.99
C LEU A 347 -11.80 22.47 1.53
N LEU A 348 -11.75 21.35 2.25
CA LEU A 348 -12.54 20.15 1.92
C LEU A 348 -14.04 20.44 1.94
N ARG A 349 -14.54 21.18 2.93
CA ARG A 349 -15.94 21.64 2.94
C ARG A 349 -16.28 22.49 1.73
N LYS A 350 -15.45 23.50 1.43
CA LYS A 350 -15.67 24.40 0.29
C LYS A 350 -15.71 23.64 -1.04
N ILE A 351 -14.92 22.57 -1.15
CA ILE A 351 -14.92 21.66 -2.32
C ILE A 351 -16.23 20.87 -2.37
N ALA A 352 -16.64 20.22 -1.28
CA ALA A 352 -17.90 19.49 -1.20
C ALA A 352 -19.13 20.38 -1.51
N GLU A 353 -19.13 21.64 -1.06
CA GLU A 353 -20.16 22.64 -1.34
C GLU A 353 -20.36 22.94 -2.85
N THR A 354 -19.37 22.65 -3.71
CA THR A 354 -19.53 22.78 -5.18
C THR A 354 -20.22 21.59 -5.84
N GLY A 355 -20.33 20.44 -5.15
CA GLY A 355 -20.80 19.16 -5.72
C GLY A 355 -19.69 18.23 -6.22
N ILE A 356 -18.42 18.53 -5.94
CA ILE A 356 -17.29 17.61 -6.13
C ILE A 356 -17.43 16.40 -5.17
N VAL A 357 -17.09 15.20 -5.64
CA VAL A 357 -17.30 13.93 -4.92
C VAL A 357 -16.00 13.26 -4.45
N GLY A 358 -14.84 13.74 -4.91
CA GLY A 358 -13.55 13.21 -4.49
C GLY A 358 -12.40 14.17 -4.76
N VAL A 359 -11.27 13.90 -4.12
CA VAL A 359 -10.07 14.73 -4.16
C VAL A 359 -8.83 13.88 -4.44
N LYS A 360 -7.95 14.40 -5.30
CA LYS A 360 -6.59 13.88 -5.51
C LYS A 360 -5.64 14.80 -4.74
N VAL A 361 -4.89 14.26 -3.78
CA VAL A 361 -4.03 15.05 -2.88
C VAL A 361 -2.56 14.70 -3.10
N ASP A 362 -1.78 15.68 -3.52
CA ASP A 362 -0.49 15.44 -4.17
C ASP A 362 0.70 16.08 -3.44
N PHE A 363 1.90 15.56 -3.69
CA PHE A 363 3.17 15.97 -3.10
C PHE A 363 3.19 16.06 -1.56
N PRO A 364 2.71 15.05 -0.80
CA PRO A 364 3.03 14.96 0.62
C PRO A 364 4.55 14.87 0.82
N ALA A 365 5.05 15.30 1.98
CA ALA A 365 6.45 15.07 2.30
C ALA A 365 6.69 13.57 2.60
N PRO A 366 7.96 13.09 2.59
CA PRO A 366 8.29 11.74 3.03
C PRO A 366 7.59 11.39 4.35
N ALA A 367 7.03 10.19 4.41
CA ALA A 367 6.14 9.76 5.50
C ALA A 367 6.91 9.51 6.81
N ASN A 368 7.38 10.58 7.43
CA ASN A 368 7.80 10.60 8.81
C ASN A 368 6.57 10.40 9.73
N ARG A 369 6.77 10.33 11.05
CA ARG A 369 5.67 10.19 12.01
C ARG A 369 4.50 11.14 11.77
N ASP A 370 4.76 12.43 11.59
CA ASP A 370 3.71 13.44 11.44
C ASP A 370 2.97 13.31 10.09
N TRP A 371 3.69 12.97 9.02
CA TRP A 371 3.09 12.73 7.71
C TRP A 371 2.34 11.38 7.63
N SER A 372 2.73 10.36 8.40
CA SER A 372 1.92 9.13 8.58
C SER A 372 0.55 9.45 9.19
N ASN A 373 0.52 10.34 10.18
CA ASN A 373 -0.71 10.82 10.79
C ASN A 373 -1.52 11.67 9.81
N TRP A 374 -0.87 12.49 8.98
CA TRP A 374 -1.54 13.34 7.98
C TRP A 374 -2.42 12.54 6.99
N TYR A 375 -1.99 11.35 6.51
CA TYR A 375 -2.85 10.53 5.64
C TYR A 375 -4.16 10.13 6.33
N THR A 376 -4.09 9.73 7.60
CA THR A 376 -5.27 9.39 8.43
C THR A 376 -6.14 10.63 8.68
N ASP A 377 -5.50 11.78 8.91
CA ASP A 377 -6.16 13.06 9.15
C ASP A 377 -6.92 13.58 7.92
N VAL A 378 -6.33 13.47 6.72
CA VAL A 378 -6.99 13.80 5.45
C VAL A 378 -8.12 12.83 5.16
N ALA A 379 -7.89 11.52 5.28
CA ALA A 379 -8.92 10.51 5.05
C ALA A 379 -10.17 10.73 5.94
N ARG A 380 -9.96 11.02 7.22
CA ARG A 380 -11.02 11.36 8.18
C ARG A 380 -11.74 12.65 7.83
N ASP A 381 -11.00 13.74 7.61
CA ASP A 381 -11.59 15.06 7.42
C ASP A 381 -12.31 15.16 6.05
N ALA A 382 -11.86 14.39 5.04
CA ALA A 382 -12.57 14.21 3.77
C ALA A 382 -13.83 13.36 3.93
N ALA A 383 -13.77 12.27 4.71
CA ALA A 383 -14.93 11.43 5.00
C ALA A 383 -16.07 12.19 5.71
N ALA A 384 -15.74 13.18 6.54
CA ALA A 384 -16.70 14.04 7.22
C ALA A 384 -17.50 14.96 6.27
N GLU A 385 -16.95 15.28 5.11
CA GLU A 385 -17.58 16.09 4.06
C GLU A 385 -18.01 15.21 2.84
N HIS A 386 -18.05 13.87 3.02
CA HIS A 386 -18.40 12.86 2.00
C HIS A 386 -17.51 12.84 0.74
N LEU A 387 -16.23 13.18 0.89
CA LEU A 387 -15.25 13.14 -0.19
C LEU A 387 -14.46 11.83 -0.20
N MET A 388 -14.37 11.22 -1.39
CA MET A 388 -13.42 10.16 -1.69
C MET A 388 -12.01 10.74 -1.88
N VAL A 389 -10.97 9.94 -1.68
CA VAL A 389 -9.58 10.39 -1.66
C VAL A 389 -8.70 9.47 -2.50
N ASP A 390 -7.83 10.11 -3.27
CA ASP A 390 -6.66 9.57 -3.92
C ASP A 390 -5.42 10.36 -3.43
N PHE A 391 -4.27 9.71 -3.30
CA PHE A 391 -3.02 10.31 -2.82
C PHE A 391 -1.89 10.09 -3.84
N HIS A 392 -1.37 11.17 -4.43
CA HIS A 392 -0.22 11.14 -5.35
C HIS A 392 1.06 11.66 -4.67
N GLY A 393 2.23 11.39 -5.25
CA GLY A 393 3.54 11.62 -4.62
C GLY A 393 3.72 10.87 -3.30
N ALA A 394 3.02 9.73 -3.13
CA ALA A 394 2.66 9.15 -1.85
C ALA A 394 3.48 7.92 -1.45
N MET A 395 3.56 7.64 -0.14
CA MET A 395 4.14 6.37 0.34
C MET A 395 3.31 5.15 -0.09
N LYS A 396 3.97 3.98 -0.19
CA LYS A 396 3.34 2.66 -0.40
C LYS A 396 2.05 2.45 0.44
N PRO A 397 1.07 1.65 -0.04
CA PRO A 397 -0.08 1.26 0.77
C PRO A 397 0.34 0.47 2.02
N THR A 398 -0.34 0.75 3.12
CA THR A 398 -0.16 0.08 4.42
C THR A 398 -1.49 -0.39 5.01
N GLY A 399 -2.54 -0.48 4.17
CA GLY A 399 -3.89 -0.94 4.53
C GLY A 399 -4.83 0.13 5.08
N THR A 400 -4.49 1.42 4.91
CA THR A 400 -5.30 2.58 5.33
C THR A 400 -6.74 2.51 4.81
N GLU A 401 -6.93 1.98 3.59
CA GLU A 401 -8.20 1.81 2.89
C GLU A 401 -9.18 0.85 3.61
N ARG A 402 -8.71 -0.04 4.50
CA ARG A 402 -9.64 -0.79 5.37
C ARG A 402 -10.26 0.12 6.43
N THR A 403 -9.46 0.99 7.05
CA THR A 403 -9.93 1.91 8.11
C THR A 403 -10.76 3.04 7.51
N TRP A 404 -10.35 3.53 6.34
CA TRP A 404 -10.94 4.65 5.62
C TRP A 404 -11.29 4.23 4.19
N PRO A 405 -12.43 3.56 3.96
CA PRO A 405 -12.82 3.05 2.64
C PRO A 405 -13.09 4.14 1.60
N ASN A 406 -13.12 5.42 2.01
CA ASN A 406 -13.17 6.56 1.10
C ASN A 406 -11.81 6.88 0.49
N VAL A 407 -10.69 6.39 1.05
CA VAL A 407 -9.40 6.33 0.36
C VAL A 407 -9.50 5.21 -0.65
N LEU A 408 -9.79 5.56 -1.90
CA LEU A 408 -10.01 4.58 -2.97
C LEU A 408 -8.68 4.04 -3.49
N THR A 409 -7.67 4.88 -3.60
CA THR A 409 -6.37 4.50 -4.16
C THR A 409 -5.26 5.44 -3.68
N ARG A 410 -4.05 5.20 -4.20
CA ARG A 410 -2.90 6.10 -4.14
C ARG A 410 -1.94 5.74 -5.26
N GLU A 411 -1.08 6.67 -5.65
CA GLU A 411 0.04 6.42 -6.55
C GLU A 411 1.12 5.58 -5.83
N GLY A 412 2.21 6.16 -5.33
CA GLY A 412 3.32 5.41 -4.73
C GLY A 412 3.83 4.28 -5.63
N VAL A 413 3.79 4.53 -6.95
CA VAL A 413 4.08 3.61 -8.05
C VAL A 413 4.60 4.45 -9.20
N ARG A 414 5.54 3.92 -9.99
CA ARG A 414 6.00 4.63 -11.18
C ARG A 414 4.98 4.46 -12.31
N GLY A 415 3.98 5.34 -12.33
CA GLY A 415 2.84 5.27 -13.24
C GLY A 415 3.15 5.65 -14.70
N HIS A 416 2.10 5.70 -15.52
CA HIS A 416 2.13 6.06 -16.94
C HIS A 416 2.67 7.48 -17.19
N GLU A 417 2.67 8.37 -16.18
CA GLU A 417 3.35 9.66 -16.29
C GLU A 417 4.89 9.54 -16.45
N TRP A 418 5.46 8.34 -16.31
CA TRP A 418 6.82 7.99 -16.71
C TRP A 418 6.96 7.32 -18.09
N HIS A 419 5.87 7.21 -18.87
CA HIS A 419 5.83 6.76 -20.26
C HIS A 419 5.14 7.82 -21.14
N ILE A 420 5.74 9.02 -21.23
CA ILE A 420 5.12 10.17 -21.91
C ILE A 420 6.15 11.03 -22.63
N SER A 421 5.89 11.34 -23.91
CA SER A 421 6.82 12.07 -24.79
C SER A 421 7.05 13.51 -24.34
N ARG A 422 6.02 14.14 -23.74
CA ARG A 422 6.05 15.52 -23.20
C ARG A 422 7.21 15.77 -22.23
N TYR A 423 7.59 14.75 -21.46
CA TYR A 423 8.68 14.82 -20.49
C TYR A 423 9.92 13.99 -20.90
N GLN A 424 9.94 13.46 -22.13
CA GLN A 424 10.99 12.57 -22.65
C GLN A 424 11.20 11.32 -21.76
N ARG A 425 10.14 10.82 -21.12
CA ARG A 425 10.18 9.67 -20.22
C ARG A 425 9.69 8.41 -20.94
N VAL A 426 10.45 7.32 -20.83
CA VAL A 426 10.06 6.00 -21.35
C VAL A 426 10.14 4.99 -20.19
N LEU A 427 9.00 4.40 -19.83
CA LEU A 427 8.97 3.36 -18.80
C LEU A 427 9.34 2.00 -19.42
N PRO A 428 10.27 1.23 -18.83
CA PRO A 428 10.57 -0.14 -19.27
C PRO A 428 9.35 -1.07 -19.12
N ALA A 429 8.97 -1.77 -20.19
CA ALA A 429 7.76 -2.60 -20.21
C ALA A 429 7.81 -3.83 -19.29
N ASP A 430 8.99 -4.24 -18.80
CA ASP A 430 9.13 -5.28 -17.78
C ASP A 430 8.61 -4.81 -16.40
N HIS A 431 8.67 -3.50 -16.12
CA HIS A 431 8.11 -2.88 -14.91
C HIS A 431 6.63 -3.25 -14.72
N ASP A 432 5.83 -3.06 -15.76
CA ASP A 432 4.39 -3.36 -15.80
C ASP A 432 4.09 -4.83 -15.46
N THR A 433 5.02 -5.74 -15.78
CA THR A 433 4.88 -7.18 -15.47
C THR A 433 5.29 -7.55 -14.04
N ILE A 434 5.99 -6.64 -13.33
CA ILE A 434 6.46 -6.83 -11.96
C ILE A 434 5.49 -6.22 -10.95
N LEU A 435 4.93 -5.04 -11.24
CA LEU A 435 3.98 -4.34 -10.35
C LEU A 435 2.87 -5.23 -9.76
N PRO A 436 2.21 -6.13 -10.53
CA PRO A 436 1.12 -6.95 -10.00
C PRO A 436 1.56 -7.99 -8.96
N VAL A 437 2.87 -8.25 -8.81
CA VAL A 437 3.45 -9.19 -7.83
C VAL A 437 4.33 -8.51 -6.78
N THR A 438 4.48 -7.19 -6.84
CA THR A 438 5.16 -6.37 -5.83
C THR A 438 4.20 -5.31 -5.29
N ARG A 439 4.12 -4.16 -5.97
CA ARG A 439 3.43 -2.95 -5.52
C ARG A 439 1.94 -3.15 -5.29
N ASP A 440 1.25 -3.89 -6.16
CA ASP A 440 -0.21 -4.08 -6.04
C ASP A 440 -0.60 -5.12 -4.98
N VAL A 441 0.35 -5.97 -4.54
CA VAL A 441 0.11 -7.00 -3.52
C VAL A 441 -0.21 -6.39 -2.15
N VAL A 442 0.25 -5.16 -1.87
CA VAL A 442 0.03 -4.50 -0.58
C VAL A 442 -1.18 -3.57 -0.56
N GLY A 443 -1.76 -3.25 -1.71
CA GLY A 443 -2.95 -2.41 -1.85
C GLY A 443 -3.03 -1.69 -3.20
N PRO A 444 -4.12 -0.94 -3.46
CA PRO A 444 -4.35 -0.29 -4.74
C PRO A 444 -3.23 0.65 -5.20
N GLY A 445 -3.08 0.82 -6.52
CA GLY A 445 -2.11 1.68 -7.17
C GLY A 445 -2.73 2.44 -8.35
N ASP A 446 -2.78 3.78 -8.28
CA ASP A 446 -3.20 4.62 -9.40
C ASP A 446 -2.06 4.78 -10.41
N TYR A 447 -1.91 3.77 -11.26
CA TYR A 447 -0.90 3.77 -12.32
C TYR A 447 -1.24 4.77 -13.45
N THR A 448 -2.49 5.20 -13.57
CA THR A 448 -3.00 6.05 -14.67
C THR A 448 -2.89 5.46 -16.10
N PRO A 449 -3.24 4.17 -16.35
CA PRO A 449 -3.35 3.62 -17.71
C PRO A 449 -4.49 4.34 -18.45
N THR A 450 -4.87 4.16 -19.71
CA THR A 450 -4.40 3.36 -20.84
C THR A 450 -4.23 4.39 -21.96
N VAL A 451 -3.06 4.59 -22.53
CA VAL A 451 -2.80 5.68 -23.51
C VAL A 451 -2.82 5.12 -24.93
N PHE A 452 -3.67 5.66 -25.81
CA PHE A 452 -3.86 5.13 -27.17
C PHE A 452 -3.32 6.04 -28.27
N GLU A 453 -2.92 7.25 -27.90
CA GLU A 453 -2.30 8.28 -28.74
C GLU A 453 -1.06 7.71 -29.44
N PRO A 454 -1.02 7.60 -30.79
CA PRO A 454 0.07 6.91 -31.48
C PRO A 454 1.49 7.47 -31.21
N LYS A 455 1.59 8.74 -30.80
CA LYS A 455 2.85 9.39 -30.39
C LYS A 455 3.32 9.01 -28.99
N GLU A 456 2.42 8.65 -28.08
CA GLU A 456 2.72 8.32 -26.69
C GLU A 456 2.87 6.81 -26.47
N LEU A 457 2.44 5.97 -27.42
CA LEU A 457 2.61 4.51 -27.34
C LEU A 457 4.08 4.09 -27.16
N MET A 458 5.04 4.81 -27.74
CA MET A 458 6.48 4.75 -27.48
C MET A 458 7.15 3.35 -27.36
N GLY A 459 6.54 2.31 -27.96
CA GLY A 459 6.99 0.91 -27.95
C GLY A 459 5.89 -0.07 -27.52
N ASN A 460 4.92 0.39 -26.72
CA ASN A 460 3.73 -0.35 -26.34
C ASN A 460 2.77 -0.51 -27.53
N SER A 461 1.88 -1.51 -27.43
CA SER A 461 0.76 -1.70 -28.35
C SER A 461 -0.55 -1.34 -27.66
N TRP A 462 -1.62 -1.06 -28.40
CA TRP A 462 -2.96 -0.89 -27.81
C TRP A 462 -3.39 -2.10 -26.95
N ALA A 463 -2.92 -3.31 -27.26
CA ALA A 463 -3.20 -4.49 -26.43
C ALA A 463 -2.44 -4.50 -25.09
N HIS A 464 -1.22 -3.95 -25.06
CA HIS A 464 -0.45 -3.74 -23.82
C HIS A 464 -1.15 -2.71 -22.94
N GLU A 465 -1.43 -1.55 -23.51
CA GLU A 465 -2.13 -0.44 -22.86
C GLU A 465 -3.51 -0.86 -22.31
N LEU A 466 -4.27 -1.64 -23.08
CA LEU A 466 -5.57 -2.19 -22.65
C LEU A 466 -5.43 -3.30 -21.59
N ALA A 467 -4.30 -4.00 -21.51
CA ALA A 467 -4.06 -4.98 -20.44
C ALA A 467 -3.81 -4.29 -19.10
N GLN A 468 -3.18 -3.11 -19.08
CA GLN A 468 -2.88 -2.36 -17.85
C GLN A 468 -4.13 -2.07 -17.01
N MET A 469 -5.26 -1.67 -17.63
CA MET A 469 -6.51 -1.39 -16.90
C MET A 469 -7.17 -2.64 -16.27
N ILE A 470 -6.71 -3.85 -16.62
CA ILE A 470 -7.17 -5.13 -16.04
C ILE A 470 -6.14 -5.64 -15.02
N LEU A 471 -4.84 -5.48 -15.31
CA LEU A 471 -3.74 -5.95 -14.47
C LEU A 471 -3.53 -5.10 -13.21
N PHE A 472 -3.61 -3.78 -13.33
CA PHE A 472 -3.38 -2.87 -12.21
C PHE A 472 -4.64 -2.65 -11.40
N THR A 473 -4.49 -2.59 -10.08
CA THR A 473 -5.62 -2.53 -9.15
C THR A 473 -5.84 -1.11 -8.66
N SER A 474 -6.84 -0.40 -9.20
CA SER A 474 -7.26 0.89 -8.65
C SER A 474 -8.79 1.03 -8.61
N PRO A 475 -9.42 1.07 -7.41
CA PRO A 475 -10.83 1.41 -7.24
C PRO A 475 -11.25 2.78 -7.80
N PHE A 476 -10.30 3.71 -7.89
CA PHE A 476 -10.44 4.94 -8.69
C PHE A 476 -9.50 4.81 -9.89
N LEU A 477 -10.02 4.33 -11.01
CA LEU A 477 -9.23 4.01 -12.18
C LEU A 477 -9.14 5.24 -13.09
N ALA A 478 -8.15 6.10 -12.87
CA ALA A 478 -7.94 7.29 -13.68
C ALA A 478 -7.35 6.93 -15.05
N MET A 479 -8.02 7.38 -16.12
CA MET A 479 -7.69 7.02 -17.50
C MET A 479 -6.91 8.15 -18.19
N GLY A 480 -5.61 7.94 -18.44
CA GLY A 480 -4.67 8.99 -18.86
C GLY A 480 -4.64 9.37 -20.34
N GLY A 481 -5.29 8.59 -21.22
CA GLY A 481 -5.44 8.90 -22.64
C GLY A 481 -6.59 9.88 -22.93
N HIS A 482 -6.58 10.52 -24.10
CA HIS A 482 -7.59 11.51 -24.45
C HIS A 482 -8.95 10.84 -24.76
N PRO A 483 -10.08 11.31 -24.22
CA PRO A 483 -11.39 10.69 -24.43
C PRO A 483 -11.81 10.53 -25.90
N GLN A 484 -11.44 11.46 -26.78
CA GLN A 484 -11.71 11.30 -28.22
C GLN A 484 -10.94 10.14 -28.86
N THR A 485 -9.72 9.85 -28.39
CA THR A 485 -8.92 8.73 -28.87
C THR A 485 -9.59 7.41 -28.50
N TYR A 486 -10.15 7.31 -27.29
CA TYR A 486 -10.97 6.17 -26.87
C TYR A 486 -12.25 6.03 -27.69
N LEU A 487 -13.02 7.11 -27.87
CA LEU A 487 -14.27 7.11 -28.64
C LEU A 487 -14.07 6.74 -30.12
N ALA A 488 -12.88 6.98 -30.68
CA ALA A 488 -12.50 6.58 -32.03
C ALA A 488 -11.81 5.21 -32.13
N ASN A 489 -11.50 4.55 -31.00
CA ASN A 489 -10.74 3.30 -30.98
C ASN A 489 -11.66 2.07 -31.20
N PRO A 490 -11.22 1.04 -31.95
CA PRO A 490 -11.98 -0.21 -32.08
C PRO A 490 -12.21 -0.96 -30.76
N ALA A 491 -11.45 -0.70 -29.69
CA ALA A 491 -11.62 -1.30 -28.36
C ALA A 491 -12.59 -0.52 -27.43
N LEU A 492 -13.40 0.40 -27.96
CA LEU A 492 -14.33 1.24 -27.17
C LEU A 492 -15.33 0.41 -26.35
N ASP A 493 -15.78 -0.73 -26.85
CA ASP A 493 -16.68 -1.64 -26.13
C ASP A 493 -15.99 -2.29 -24.92
N VAL A 494 -14.72 -2.68 -25.04
CA VAL A 494 -13.91 -3.20 -23.93
C VAL A 494 -13.66 -2.12 -22.88
N LEU A 495 -13.26 -0.91 -23.28
CA LEU A 495 -13.07 0.24 -22.37
C LEU A 495 -14.35 0.53 -21.56
N LYS A 496 -15.52 0.41 -22.20
CA LYS A 496 -16.83 0.59 -21.57
C LYS A 496 -17.21 -0.55 -20.62
N ALA A 497 -16.74 -1.77 -20.87
CA ALA A 497 -17.12 -2.97 -20.13
C ALA A 497 -16.21 -3.29 -18.94
N VAL A 498 -14.93 -2.91 -18.97
CA VAL A 498 -13.99 -3.17 -17.86
C VAL A 498 -14.37 -2.35 -16.63
N PRO A 499 -14.55 -2.96 -15.44
CA PRO A 499 -14.85 -2.28 -14.19
C PRO A 499 -13.58 -1.84 -13.43
N ALA A 500 -13.71 -0.91 -12.49
CA ALA A 500 -12.63 -0.49 -11.59
C ALA A 500 -12.39 -1.44 -10.39
N THR A 501 -13.22 -2.47 -10.19
CA THR A 501 -13.12 -3.40 -9.06
C THR A 501 -13.48 -4.83 -9.46
N TRP A 502 -13.01 -5.80 -8.68
CA TRP A 502 -13.06 -7.22 -8.99
C TRP A 502 -13.44 -8.03 -7.74
N ASP A 503 -14.16 -9.12 -7.94
CA ASP A 503 -14.56 -10.05 -6.88
C ASP A 503 -13.43 -11.03 -6.54
N ASP A 504 -12.84 -11.63 -7.59
CA ASP A 504 -11.77 -12.64 -7.54
C ASP A 504 -10.75 -12.38 -8.65
N THR A 505 -9.48 -12.73 -8.40
CA THR A 505 -8.38 -12.70 -9.38
C THR A 505 -7.73 -14.07 -9.51
N ILE A 506 -7.38 -14.50 -10.72
CA ILE A 506 -6.56 -15.69 -11.00
C ILE A 506 -5.38 -15.28 -11.88
N VAL A 507 -4.15 -15.60 -11.45
CA VAL A 507 -2.96 -15.44 -12.30
C VAL A 507 -2.85 -16.63 -13.24
N LEU A 508 -2.73 -16.34 -14.54
CA LEU A 508 -2.75 -17.35 -15.59
C LEU A 508 -1.39 -18.05 -15.74
N PRO A 509 -1.37 -19.36 -16.08
CA PRO A 509 -0.14 -20.09 -16.36
C PRO A 509 0.72 -19.40 -17.41
N GLY A 510 2.04 -19.40 -17.20
CA GLY A 510 3.00 -18.70 -18.06
C GLY A 510 3.34 -17.29 -17.59
N SER A 511 2.62 -16.72 -16.61
CA SER A 511 3.02 -15.46 -15.96
C SER A 511 4.40 -15.60 -15.29
N GLU A 512 5.32 -14.71 -15.63
CA GLU A 512 6.69 -14.67 -15.11
C GLU A 512 7.10 -13.19 -14.89
N PRO A 513 7.28 -12.74 -13.63
CA PRO A 513 7.57 -11.33 -13.31
C PRO A 513 8.87 -10.84 -13.95
N GLY A 514 8.78 -9.73 -14.69
CA GLY A 514 9.87 -9.20 -15.53
C GLY A 514 9.82 -9.68 -16.98
N LYS A 515 8.82 -10.47 -17.38
CA LYS A 515 8.62 -10.92 -18.78
C LYS A 515 7.17 -10.85 -19.25
N VAL A 516 6.23 -11.34 -18.43
CA VAL A 516 4.79 -11.36 -18.78
C VAL A 516 3.93 -11.47 -17.53
N ALA A 517 2.90 -10.64 -17.43
CA ALA A 517 1.83 -10.75 -16.45
C ALA A 517 0.51 -11.04 -17.17
N ALA A 518 -0.19 -12.09 -16.77
CA ALA A 518 -1.49 -12.45 -17.33
C ALA A 518 -2.46 -12.82 -16.21
N MET A 519 -3.63 -12.20 -16.18
CA MET A 519 -4.65 -12.43 -15.15
C MET A 519 -6.03 -12.59 -15.79
N ALA A 520 -6.86 -13.43 -15.17
CA ALA A 520 -8.31 -13.40 -15.34
C ALA A 520 -8.92 -12.83 -14.05
N ARG A 521 -9.83 -11.86 -14.18
CA ARG A 521 -10.52 -11.24 -13.04
C ARG A 521 -12.02 -11.32 -13.25
N ARG A 522 -12.76 -11.60 -12.18
CA ARG A 522 -14.23 -11.71 -12.18
C ARG A 522 -14.83 -10.44 -11.56
N HIS A 523 -15.90 -9.92 -12.14
CA HIS A 523 -16.70 -8.83 -11.56
C HIS A 523 -18.18 -9.12 -11.77
N GLY A 524 -18.96 -9.10 -10.68
CA GLY A 524 -20.36 -9.46 -10.71
C GLY A 524 -20.57 -10.98 -10.88
N ASN A 525 -21.83 -11.39 -10.71
CA ASN A 525 -22.31 -12.78 -10.74
C ASN A 525 -21.40 -13.79 -10.01
N PRO A 526 -21.71 -14.19 -8.76
CA PRO A 526 -21.10 -15.41 -8.23
C PRO A 526 -21.40 -16.57 -9.17
N PRO A 527 -20.50 -17.57 -9.30
CA PRO A 527 -20.80 -18.78 -10.05
C PRO A 527 -22.11 -19.40 -9.52
N ALA A 528 -22.96 -19.87 -10.43
CA ALA A 528 -24.12 -20.67 -10.04
C ALA A 528 -23.61 -21.90 -9.28
N HIS A 529 -24.05 -22.03 -8.02
CA HIS A 529 -23.68 -23.13 -7.12
C HIS A 529 -24.25 -24.48 -7.57
#